data_AF-A0A0C9TAX0-F1
#
_entry.id   AF-A0A0C9TAX0-F1
#
_cell.length_a   1.000
_cell.length_b   1.000
_cell.length_c   1.000
_cell.angle_alpha   90.00
_cell.angle_beta   90.00
_cell.angle_gamma   90.00
#
_symmetry.space_group_name_H-M   'P 1'
#
loop_
_entity.id
_entity.type
_entity.pdbx_description
1 polymer ?
#
loop_
_entity_poly.entity_id
_entity_poly.type
_entity_poly.pdbx_seq_one_letter_code
_entity_poly.pdbx_strand_id
1 'polypeptide(L)'
;SLKLRYITGEEDEIMLNAHIDSMTLLATPFKASTQQPFAFGPGSQWADITAQIRAQIPVMLKHRLTPPPRETYSLNRKLSGAFLLAGRLGAVVDTKKLWDGVVNGYQFTR
;
A
#
# COMPACT_ATOMS: atom_id res chain seq x y z
N SER A 1 7.58 6.65 -6.65
CA SER A 1 8.35 5.40 -6.72
C SER A 1 9.82 5.61 -7.06
N LEU A 2 10.15 6.29 -8.18
CA LEU A 2 11.53 6.52 -8.63
C LEU A 2 12.42 7.29 -7.63
N LYS A 3 11.95 8.45 -7.14
CA LYS A 3 12.71 9.27 -6.16
C LYS A 3 12.98 8.54 -4.83
N LEU A 4 12.09 7.65 -4.43
CA LEU A 4 12.20 6.81 -3.23
C LEU A 4 12.89 5.47 -3.50
N ARG A 5 13.39 5.27 -4.74
CA ARG A 5 14.07 4.05 -5.21
C ARG A 5 13.28 2.76 -4.93
N TYR A 6 11.95 2.83 -5.04
CA TYR A 6 11.10 1.63 -5.12
C TYR A 6 11.32 0.87 -6.43
N ILE A 7 11.64 1.61 -7.48
CA ILE A 7 11.95 1.16 -8.83
C ILE A 7 13.11 2.00 -9.37
N THR A 8 13.95 1.43 -10.22
CA THR A 8 15.10 2.08 -10.89
C THR A 8 14.65 2.95 -12.06
N GLY A 9 13.52 2.61 -12.68
CA GLY A 9 13.01 3.23 -13.91
C GLY A 9 13.39 2.48 -15.18
N GLU A 10 14.10 1.37 -15.05
CA GLU A 10 14.50 0.49 -16.16
C GLU A 10 13.75 -0.85 -16.13
N GLU A 11 12.82 -1.02 -15.19
CA GLU A 11 12.02 -2.24 -15.09
C GLU A 11 11.12 -2.45 -16.30
N ASP A 12 10.86 -3.73 -16.60
CA ASP A 12 9.89 -4.09 -17.62
C ASP A 12 8.46 -3.69 -17.22
N GLU A 13 7.59 -3.63 -18.23
CA GLU A 13 6.21 -3.20 -18.05
C GLU A 13 5.43 -4.13 -17.10
N ILE A 14 5.81 -5.41 -17.03
CA ILE A 14 5.19 -6.41 -16.13
C ILE A 14 5.47 -6.04 -14.66
N MET A 15 6.72 -5.73 -14.32
CA MET A 15 7.08 -5.27 -12.98
C MET A 15 6.38 -3.96 -12.64
N LEU A 16 6.43 -3.00 -13.57
CA LEU A 16 5.85 -1.67 -13.36
C LEU A 16 4.35 -1.75 -13.07
N ASN A 17 3.62 -2.53 -13.88
CA ASN A 17 2.19 -2.76 -13.69
C ASN A 17 1.90 -3.46 -12.37
N ALA A 18 2.63 -4.54 -12.03
CA ALA A 18 2.46 -5.24 -10.76
C ALA A 18 2.70 -4.33 -9.54
N HIS A 19 3.69 -3.42 -9.62
CA HIS A 19 3.98 -2.44 -8.58
C HIS A 19 2.86 -1.38 -8.47
N ILE A 20 2.41 -0.82 -9.60
CA ILE A 20 1.32 0.18 -9.62
C ILE A 20 0.01 -0.42 -9.11
N ASP A 21 -0.32 -1.64 -9.53
CA ASP A 21 -1.53 -2.35 -9.10
C ASP A 21 -1.51 -2.59 -7.59
N SER A 22 -0.38 -3.10 -7.06
CA SER A 22 -0.19 -3.32 -5.62
C SER A 22 -0.38 -2.03 -4.82
N MET A 23 0.18 -0.92 -5.29
CA MET A 23 0.06 0.40 -4.64
C MET A 23 -1.37 0.95 -4.71
N THR A 24 -2.03 0.77 -5.86
CA THR A 24 -3.40 1.23 -6.09
C THR A 24 -4.41 0.47 -5.23
N LEU A 25 -4.19 -0.84 -5.05
CA LEU A 25 -4.93 -1.69 -4.13
C LEU A 25 -4.70 -1.26 -2.68
N LEU A 26 -3.44 -1.07 -2.27
CA LEU A 26 -3.08 -0.63 -0.92
C LEU A 26 -3.71 0.73 -0.55
N ALA A 27 -3.84 1.63 -1.52
CA ALA A 27 -4.43 2.95 -1.34
C ALA A 27 -5.97 2.93 -1.20
N THR A 28 -6.63 1.80 -1.50
CA THR A 28 -8.10 1.69 -1.54
C THR A 28 -8.81 2.22 -0.29
N PRO A 29 -8.39 1.93 0.95
CA PRO A 29 -9.06 2.45 2.13
C PRO A 29 -9.08 3.99 2.17
N PHE A 30 -8.08 4.66 1.58
CA PHE A 30 -7.93 6.11 1.63
C PHE A 30 -8.54 6.83 0.42
N LYS A 31 -9.08 6.11 -0.56
CA LYS A 31 -9.69 6.75 -1.75
C LYS A 31 -10.91 7.55 -1.33
N ALA A 32 -11.11 8.72 -1.97
CA ALA A 32 -12.23 9.60 -1.68
C ALA A 32 -13.61 8.94 -1.94
N SER A 33 -13.66 7.98 -2.87
CA SER A 33 -14.84 7.21 -3.23
C SER A 33 -15.11 5.98 -2.36
N THR A 34 -14.19 5.62 -1.47
CA THR A 34 -14.34 4.44 -0.60
C THR A 34 -15.31 4.75 0.53
N GLN A 35 -16.36 3.92 0.66
CA GLN A 35 -17.33 4.02 1.75
C GLN A 35 -16.63 3.88 3.11
N GLN A 36 -16.98 4.78 4.04
CA GLN A 36 -16.46 4.80 5.40
C GLN A 36 -17.56 4.45 6.41
N PRO A 37 -17.22 3.86 7.57
CA PRO A 37 -15.87 3.44 7.96
C PRO A 37 -15.44 2.13 7.28
N PHE A 38 -14.13 1.95 7.08
CA PHE A 38 -13.58 0.81 6.37
C PHE A 38 -13.23 -0.34 7.32
N ALA A 39 -13.72 -1.55 7.02
CA ALA A 39 -13.48 -2.75 7.81
C ALA A 39 -12.22 -3.50 7.34
N PHE A 40 -11.35 -3.86 8.28
CA PHE A 40 -10.09 -4.58 8.00
C PHE A 40 -10.15 -6.07 8.32
N GLY A 41 -11.19 -6.51 9.04
CA GLY A 41 -11.30 -7.87 9.57
C GLY A 41 -11.47 -8.99 8.52
N PRO A 42 -11.51 -10.25 8.97
CA PRO A 42 -11.82 -11.40 8.10
C PRO A 42 -13.15 -11.22 7.36
N GLY A 43 -13.21 -11.65 6.10
CA GLY A 43 -14.42 -11.53 5.26
C GLY A 43 -14.76 -10.10 4.80
N SER A 44 -13.91 -9.12 5.10
CA SER A 44 -14.05 -7.76 4.58
C SER A 44 -13.40 -7.60 3.19
N GLN A 45 -13.74 -6.52 2.50
CA GLN A 45 -13.08 -6.11 1.26
C GLN A 45 -11.55 -6.00 1.43
N TRP A 46 -11.06 -5.65 2.62
CA TRP A 46 -9.63 -5.59 2.90
C TRP A 46 -8.93 -6.95 2.79
N ALA A 47 -9.62 -8.03 3.18
CA ALA A 47 -9.07 -9.38 3.09
C ALA A 47 -8.84 -9.77 1.62
N ASP A 48 -9.79 -9.43 0.74
CA ASP A 48 -9.69 -9.66 -0.70
C ASP A 48 -8.61 -8.80 -1.34
N ILE A 49 -8.53 -7.52 -0.99
CA ILE A 49 -7.48 -6.61 -1.42
C ILE A 49 -6.10 -7.14 -1.01
N THR A 50 -5.97 -7.61 0.23
CA THR A 50 -4.72 -8.18 0.73
C THR A 50 -4.32 -9.45 -0.04
N ALA A 51 -5.28 -10.29 -0.42
CA ALA A 51 -5.02 -11.46 -1.26
C ALA A 51 -4.53 -11.06 -2.66
N GLN A 52 -5.15 -10.04 -3.26
CA GLN A 52 -4.73 -9.51 -4.57
C GLN A 52 -3.31 -8.91 -4.51
N ILE A 53 -2.99 -8.13 -3.48
CA ILE A 53 -1.63 -7.59 -3.29
C ILE A 53 -0.62 -8.74 -3.15
N ARG A 54 -0.94 -9.79 -2.38
CA ARG A 54 -0.07 -10.96 -2.22
C ARG A 54 0.19 -11.69 -3.54
N ALA A 55 -0.80 -11.75 -4.44
CA ALA A 55 -0.67 -12.37 -5.75
C ALA A 55 0.33 -11.61 -6.66
N GLN A 56 0.56 -10.32 -6.43
CA GLN A 56 1.54 -9.52 -7.18
C GLN A 56 2.98 -9.74 -6.71
N ILE A 57 3.19 -10.24 -5.49
CA ILE A 57 4.53 -10.40 -4.90
C ILE A 57 5.44 -11.31 -5.75
N PRO A 58 5.01 -12.51 -6.19
CA PRO A 58 5.85 -13.37 -7.02
C PRO A 58 6.25 -12.71 -8.35
N VAL A 59 5.34 -11.95 -8.96
CA VAL A 59 5.60 -11.22 -10.22
C VAL A 59 6.68 -10.18 -9.98
N MET A 60 6.51 -9.33 -8.96
CA MET A 60 7.51 -8.31 -8.61
C MET A 60 8.86 -8.93 -8.25
N LEU A 61 8.90 -10.06 -7.54
CA LEU A 61 10.15 -10.74 -7.19
C LEU A 61 10.89 -11.32 -8.39
N LYS A 62 10.16 -11.79 -9.41
CA LYS A 62 10.72 -12.36 -10.64
C LYS A 62 11.29 -11.30 -11.58
N HIS A 63 10.60 -10.15 -11.68
CA HIS A 63 10.92 -9.12 -12.67
C HIS A 63 11.71 -7.92 -12.12
N ARG A 64 11.88 -7.81 -10.79
CA ARG A 64 12.69 -6.73 -10.20
C ARG A 64 14.17 -6.84 -10.59
N LEU A 65 14.76 -5.71 -10.96
CA LEU A 65 16.17 -5.61 -11.33
C LEU A 65 17.11 -5.50 -10.13
N THR A 66 16.69 -4.82 -9.06
CA THR A 66 17.52 -4.56 -7.87
C THR A 66 16.67 -4.63 -6.61
N PRO A 67 17.19 -5.15 -5.48
CA PRO A 67 16.49 -5.06 -4.19
C PRO A 67 16.31 -3.59 -3.75
N PRO A 68 15.16 -3.20 -3.15
CA PRO A 68 14.96 -1.86 -2.65
C PRO A 68 15.93 -1.52 -1.50
N PRO A 69 16.24 -0.23 -1.28
CA PRO A 69 17.08 0.18 -0.16
C PRO A 69 16.40 -0.07 1.19
N ARG A 70 17.21 -0.18 2.25
CA ARG A 70 16.73 -0.51 3.62
C ARG A 70 15.65 0.44 4.13
N GLU A 71 15.73 1.72 3.79
CA GLU A 71 14.77 2.75 4.21
C GLU A 71 13.36 2.48 3.66
N THR A 72 13.29 2.15 2.37
CA THR A 72 12.07 1.76 1.65
C THR A 72 11.45 0.49 2.25
N TYR A 73 12.29 -0.48 2.62
CA TYR A 73 11.85 -1.68 3.34
C TYR A 73 11.26 -1.37 4.72
N SER A 74 11.89 -0.48 5.48
CA SER A 74 11.41 -0.05 6.79
C SER A 74 10.05 0.64 6.71
N LEU A 75 9.83 1.47 5.69
CA LEU A 75 8.55 2.14 5.46
C LEU A 75 7.42 1.13 5.19
N ASN A 76 7.65 0.20 4.25
CA ASN A 76 6.68 -0.86 3.94
C ASN A 76 6.36 -1.71 5.17
N ARG A 77 7.38 -2.10 5.96
CA ARG A 77 7.17 -2.89 7.17
C ARG A 77 6.30 -2.20 8.21
N LYS A 78 6.47 -0.89 8.43
CA LYS A 78 5.64 -0.12 9.37
C LYS A 78 4.18 -0.13 8.93
N LEU A 79 3.92 0.18 7.67
CA LEU A 79 2.56 0.25 7.13
C LEU A 79 1.89 -1.12 7.10
N SER A 80 2.59 -2.16 6.61
CA SER A 80 2.08 -3.54 6.64
C SER A 80 1.78 -4.01 8.06
N GLY A 81 2.60 -3.63 9.05
CA GLY A 81 2.36 -3.96 10.46
C GLY A 81 1.04 -3.38 10.98
N ALA A 82 0.76 -2.11 10.66
CA ALA A 82 -0.49 -1.46 11.05
C ALA A 82 -1.71 -2.15 10.44
N PHE A 83 -1.67 -2.50 9.14
CA PHE A 83 -2.76 -3.19 8.47
C PHE A 83 -2.97 -4.62 8.96
N LEU A 84 -1.88 -5.36 9.23
CA LEU A 84 -1.97 -6.70 9.79
C LEU A 84 -2.60 -6.69 11.17
N LEU A 85 -2.25 -5.71 12.01
CA LEU A 85 -2.86 -5.53 13.32
C LEU A 85 -4.35 -5.16 13.20
N ALA A 86 -4.68 -4.21 12.33
CA ALA A 86 -6.08 -3.82 12.06
C ALA A 86 -6.91 -5.02 11.60
N GLY A 87 -6.37 -5.85 10.70
CA GLY A 87 -7.05 -7.06 10.25
C GLY A 87 -7.20 -8.12 11.34
N ARG A 88 -6.17 -8.33 12.17
CA ARG A 88 -6.21 -9.29 13.29
C ARG A 88 -7.24 -8.87 14.36
N LEU A 89 -7.40 -7.57 14.60
CA LEU A 89 -8.35 -7.04 15.57
C LEU A 89 -9.77 -6.88 15.01
N GLY A 90 -9.99 -7.12 13.72
CA GLY A 90 -11.28 -6.84 13.09
C GLY A 90 -11.64 -5.36 13.11
N ALA A 91 -10.64 -4.48 13.07
CA ALA A 91 -10.84 -3.05 13.25
C ALA A 91 -11.70 -2.45 12.12
N VAL A 92 -12.54 -1.48 12.51
CA VAL A 92 -13.34 -0.66 11.61
C VAL A 92 -12.90 0.78 11.81
N VAL A 93 -12.33 1.40 10.78
CA VAL A 93 -11.62 2.68 10.90
C VAL A 93 -12.11 3.64 9.82
N ASP A 94 -12.40 4.88 10.20
CA ASP A 94 -12.60 5.98 9.25
C ASP A 94 -11.24 6.44 8.72
N THR A 95 -10.80 5.81 7.64
CA THR A 95 -9.50 6.06 7.02
C THR A 95 -9.46 7.39 6.29
N LYS A 96 -10.60 7.90 5.83
CA LYS A 96 -10.70 9.23 5.21
C LYS A 96 -10.42 10.32 6.24
N LYS A 97 -11.05 10.24 7.41
CA LYS A 97 -10.79 11.19 8.51
C LYS A 97 -9.31 11.17 8.94
N LEU A 98 -8.69 9.98 9.01
CA LEU A 98 -7.27 9.86 9.30
C LEU A 98 -6.40 10.51 8.21
N TRP A 99 -6.72 10.24 6.93
CA TRP A 99 -6.02 10.82 5.79
C TRP A 99 -6.08 12.35 5.80
N ASP A 100 -7.28 12.91 5.91
CA ASP A 100 -7.50 14.35 5.91
C ASP A 100 -6.78 15.02 7.09
N GLY A 101 -6.81 14.39 8.27
CA GLY A 101 -6.10 14.89 9.46
C GLY A 101 -4.58 14.95 9.29
N VAL A 102 -3.98 14.05 8.51
CA VAL A 102 -2.53 14.03 8.24
C VAL A 102 -2.18 14.98 7.09
N VAL A 103 -2.92 14.93 5.99
CA VAL A 103 -2.57 15.66 4.76
C VAL A 103 -2.86 17.15 4.88
N ASN A 104 -3.93 17.55 5.56
CA ASN A 104 -4.27 18.98 5.70
C ASN A 104 -3.20 19.77 6.47
N GLY A 105 -2.45 19.11 7.35
CA GLY A 105 -1.34 19.72 8.09
C GLY A 105 0.02 19.58 7.39
N TYR A 106 0.11 18.82 6.29
CA TYR A 106 1.38 18.53 5.63
C TYR A 106 1.74 19.61 4.62
N GLN A 107 2.76 20.41 4.92
CA GLN A 107 3.33 21.34 3.95
C GLN A 107 4.39 20.60 3.11
N PHE A 108 4.12 20.46 1.82
CA PHE A 108 5.14 20.02 0.88
C PHE A 108 6.15 21.16 0.71
N THR A 109 7.25 21.11 1.47
CA THR A 109 8.40 21.98 1.21
C THR A 109 8.89 21.67 -0.20
N ARG A 110 8.85 22.69 -1.06
CA ARG A 110 9.31 22.63 -2.46
C ARG A 110 10.81 22.42 -2.53
#